data_AF-A0A3C2C5H2-F1
#
_entry.id   AF-A0A3C2C5H2-F1
#
_cell.length_a   1.000
_cell.length_b   1.000
_cell.length_c   1.000
_cell.angle_alpha   90.00
_cell.angle_beta   90.00
_cell.angle_gamma   90.00
#
_symmetry.space_group_name_H-M   'P 1'
#
loop_
_entity.id
_entity.type
_entity.pdbx_description
1 polymer ?
#
loop_
_entity_poly.entity_id
_entity_poly.type
_entity_poly.pdbx_seq_one_letter_code
_entity_poly.pdbx_strand_id
1 'polypeptide(L)'
;EYAADAKAEGAVWQQDNHQTFIFGNTPLKILTGSETWEDVNDYSVVCKLTDGNVNFLFTGDAGGPAEAALSGDLQSQILKVGHHGSRTSTSSTFLSRVNPEVAVISVGADNSYGHPTPETLQRLSDAGAKVYRTDLNGSVVVTTDGKTYSVSGGGGGPADAAAQVTPTTQTTPSQQPAEQATEGKYVGSVKSDKYHLPSCRYAKEIKPENQIWFKTEEEALAAGYKPCGVCKP
;
A
#
# COMPACT_ATOMS: atom_id res chain seq x y z
N GLU A 1 15.60 17.94 -21.38
CA GLU A 1 15.40 19.20 -20.63
C GLU A 1 15.78 19.02 -19.17
N TYR A 2 15.04 18.22 -18.39
CA TYR A 2 15.33 17.95 -16.96
C TYR A 2 16.77 17.56 -16.59
N ALA A 3 17.44 16.71 -17.37
CA ALA A 3 18.83 16.32 -17.09
C ALA A 3 19.83 17.49 -17.23
N ALA A 4 19.52 18.46 -18.08
CA ALA A 4 20.34 19.66 -18.25
C ALA A 4 20.12 20.64 -17.10
N ASP A 5 18.87 20.82 -16.66
CA ASP A 5 18.51 21.69 -15.55
C ASP A 5 19.05 21.16 -14.22
N ALA A 6 18.88 19.86 -13.94
CA ALA A 6 19.46 19.22 -12.76
C ALA A 6 20.98 19.38 -12.71
N LYS A 7 21.66 19.24 -13.85
CA LYS A 7 23.11 19.46 -13.95
C LYS A 7 23.49 20.92 -13.71
N ALA A 8 22.68 21.89 -14.16
CA ALA A 8 22.91 23.31 -13.94
C ALA A 8 22.79 23.70 -12.47
N GLU A 9 21.95 23.00 -11.71
CA GLU A 9 21.83 23.14 -10.25
C GLU A 9 22.95 22.42 -9.46
N GLY A 10 23.91 21.81 -10.17
CA GLY A 10 24.99 21.04 -9.55
C GLY A 10 24.55 19.65 -9.07
N ALA A 11 23.35 19.20 -9.43
CA ALA A 11 22.90 17.85 -9.11
C ALA A 11 23.66 16.81 -9.93
N VAL A 12 24.06 15.72 -9.27
CA VAL A 12 24.65 14.57 -9.94
C VAL A 12 23.51 13.67 -10.42
N TRP A 13 23.31 13.62 -11.74
CA TRP A 13 22.39 12.66 -12.33
C TRP A 13 23.00 11.25 -12.26
N GLN A 14 22.21 10.29 -11.80
CA GLN A 14 22.55 8.87 -11.82
C GLN A 14 21.34 8.11 -12.36
N GLN A 15 21.60 7.13 -13.22
CA GLN A 15 20.59 6.16 -13.60
C GLN A 15 20.16 5.37 -12.37
N ASP A 16 18.88 5.07 -12.21
CA ASP A 16 18.41 4.20 -11.13
C ASP A 16 19.13 2.84 -11.20
N ASN A 17 19.61 2.38 -10.06
CA ASN A 17 20.20 1.06 -9.92
C ASN A 17 19.78 0.41 -8.59
N HIS A 18 18.60 0.82 -8.10
CA HIS A 18 18.13 0.56 -6.74
C HIS A 18 19.10 1.05 -5.66
N GLN A 19 19.58 2.29 -5.82
CA GLN A 19 20.53 2.94 -4.90
C GLN A 19 20.05 2.82 -3.46
N THR A 20 21.01 2.65 -2.54
CA THR A 20 20.76 2.79 -1.11
C THR A 20 21.58 3.95 -0.56
N PHE A 21 20.89 4.93 0.01
CA PHE A 21 21.49 6.04 0.73
C PHE A 21 21.45 5.76 2.23
N ILE A 22 22.52 6.06 2.96
CA ILE A 22 22.62 5.77 4.39
C ILE A 22 22.60 7.08 5.17
N PHE A 23 21.61 7.24 6.05
CA PHE A 23 21.50 8.37 6.97
C PHE A 23 21.75 7.87 8.40
N GLY A 24 22.99 7.93 8.87
CA GLY A 24 23.38 7.30 10.14
C GLY A 24 23.18 5.78 10.06
N ASN A 25 22.23 5.24 10.83
CA ASN A 25 21.88 3.81 10.82
C ASN A 25 20.62 3.51 9.98
N THR A 26 20.08 4.49 9.26
CA THR A 26 18.81 4.41 8.57
C THR A 26 19.03 4.34 7.05
N PRO A 27 18.97 3.14 6.42
CA PRO A 27 19.02 3.04 4.97
C PRO A 27 17.73 3.53 4.31
N LEU A 28 17.89 4.32 3.25
CA LEU A 28 16.86 4.71 2.28
C LEU A 28 17.17 4.02 0.94
N LYS A 29 16.37 3.02 0.57
CA LYS A 29 16.52 2.27 -0.67
C LYS A 29 15.56 2.75 -1.74
N ILE A 30 16.05 3.02 -2.94
CA ILE A 30 15.24 3.27 -4.13
C ILE A 30 14.73 1.94 -4.69
N LEU A 31 13.43 1.85 -4.96
CA LEU A 31 12.74 0.64 -5.40
C LEU A 31 12.28 0.67 -6.86
N THR A 32 12.23 1.84 -7.48
CA THR A 32 11.98 1.98 -8.92
C THR A 32 13.12 1.41 -9.75
N GLY A 33 12.78 0.86 -10.92
CA GLY A 33 13.71 0.33 -11.91
C GLY A 33 13.68 1.12 -13.22
N SER A 34 14.31 0.53 -14.25
CA SER A 34 14.48 1.13 -15.57
C SER A 34 13.26 0.94 -16.49
N GLU A 35 12.06 0.88 -15.94
CA GLU A 35 10.83 0.73 -16.70
C GLU A 35 10.48 2.01 -17.48
N THR A 36 9.72 1.84 -18.57
CA THR A 36 9.18 2.95 -19.36
C THR A 36 7.67 2.99 -19.19
N TRP A 37 7.17 4.16 -18.82
CA TRP A 37 5.75 4.40 -18.53
C TRP A 37 5.12 5.39 -19.51
N GLU A 38 3.82 5.24 -19.73
CA GLU A 38 3.01 6.21 -20.48
C GLU A 38 2.57 7.38 -19.59
N ASP A 39 2.20 7.11 -18.34
CA ASP A 39 1.82 8.13 -17.36
C ASP A 39 3.08 8.70 -16.67
N VAL A 40 3.17 10.02 -16.58
CA VAL A 40 4.30 10.70 -15.94
C VAL A 40 4.42 10.36 -14.45
N ASN A 41 3.31 10.09 -13.78
CA ASN A 41 3.29 9.78 -12.36
C ASN A 41 3.92 8.40 -12.07
N ASP A 42 3.87 7.47 -13.02
CA ASP A 42 4.48 6.15 -12.89
C ASP A 42 6.03 6.20 -12.92
N TYR A 43 6.62 7.32 -13.34
CA TYR A 43 8.06 7.60 -13.14
C TYR A 43 8.40 8.08 -11.71
N SER A 44 7.44 8.10 -10.78
CA SER A 44 7.68 8.49 -9.38
C SER A 44 8.74 7.62 -8.73
N VAL A 45 9.76 8.25 -8.14
CA VAL A 45 10.81 7.56 -7.38
C VAL A 45 10.23 6.99 -6.08
N VAL A 46 9.96 5.69 -6.08
CA VAL A 46 9.53 4.95 -4.89
C VAL A 46 10.73 4.61 -4.03
N CYS A 47 10.66 4.92 -2.73
CA CYS A 47 11.75 4.62 -1.80
C CYS A 47 11.25 4.06 -0.46
N LYS A 48 12.04 3.16 0.11
CA LYS A 48 11.81 2.54 1.42
C LYS A 48 12.88 3.01 2.40
N LEU A 49 12.46 3.60 3.51
CA LEU A 49 13.33 4.01 4.62
C LEU A 49 13.16 3.00 5.76
N THR A 50 14.25 2.45 6.27
CA THR A 50 14.22 1.48 7.38
C THR A 50 14.95 2.06 8.58
N ASP A 51 14.23 2.26 9.69
CA ASP A 51 14.82 2.60 10.98
C ASP A 51 14.51 1.47 11.98
N GLY A 52 15.49 0.61 12.24
CA GLY A 52 15.30 -0.62 13.01
C GLY A 52 14.13 -1.47 12.49
N ASN A 53 13.07 -1.57 13.28
CA ASN A 53 11.84 -2.32 13.00
C ASN A 53 10.72 -1.45 12.39
N VAL A 54 10.95 -0.15 12.18
CA VAL A 54 9.97 0.79 11.63
C VAL A 54 10.33 1.12 10.19
N ASN A 55 9.50 0.65 9.27
CA ASN A 55 9.69 0.85 7.84
C ASN A 55 8.70 1.87 7.29
N PHE A 56 9.20 2.77 6.45
CA PHE A 56 8.43 3.76 5.72
C PHE A 56 8.51 3.47 4.22
N LEU A 57 7.38 3.58 3.52
CA LEU A 57 7.33 3.53 2.07
C LEU A 57 6.79 4.84 1.52
N PHE A 58 7.58 5.49 0.67
CA PHE A 58 7.19 6.69 -0.05
C PHE A 58 7.02 6.36 -1.52
N THR A 59 5.81 6.53 -2.04
CA THR A 59 5.47 6.11 -3.40
C THR A 59 5.40 7.26 -4.40
N GLY A 60 5.60 8.50 -3.95
CA GLY A 60 5.33 9.68 -4.77
C GLY A 60 3.90 9.66 -5.28
N ASP A 61 3.75 9.75 -6.60
CA ASP A 61 2.47 9.69 -7.31
C ASP A 61 2.28 8.40 -8.12
N ALA A 62 3.10 7.38 -7.88
CA ALA A 62 3.04 6.08 -8.57
C ALA A 62 1.60 5.53 -8.64
N GLY A 63 1.16 5.18 -9.85
CA GLY A 63 -0.11 4.53 -10.11
C GLY A 63 0.00 3.01 -10.02
N GLY A 64 -1.13 2.34 -10.23
CA GLY A 64 -1.23 0.88 -10.20
C GLY A 64 -0.19 0.13 -11.07
N PRO A 65 0.15 0.58 -12.29
CA PRO A 65 1.20 -0.06 -13.10
C PRO A 65 2.57 -0.03 -12.43
N ALA A 66 3.02 1.15 -11.95
CA ALA A 66 4.28 1.29 -11.23
C ALA A 66 4.29 0.48 -9.92
N GLU A 67 3.20 0.52 -9.15
CA GLU A 67 3.04 -0.29 -7.93
C GLU A 67 3.18 -1.80 -8.18
N ALA A 68 2.63 -2.28 -9.30
CA ALA A 68 2.68 -3.69 -9.67
C ALA A 68 4.08 -4.14 -10.10
N ALA A 69 4.88 -3.25 -10.68
CA ALA A 69 6.26 -3.54 -11.09
C ALA A 69 7.25 -3.56 -9.93
N LEU A 70 6.95 -2.92 -8.80
CA LEU A 70 7.79 -2.96 -7.62
C LEU A 70 8.06 -4.40 -7.19
N SER A 71 9.32 -4.74 -6.94
CA SER A 71 9.76 -6.08 -6.54
C SER A 71 10.37 -6.08 -5.13
N GLY A 72 10.55 -7.26 -4.55
CA GLY A 72 11.12 -7.43 -3.21
C GLY A 72 10.16 -7.11 -2.07
N ASP A 73 10.74 -6.89 -0.88
CA ASP A 73 10.02 -6.64 0.36
C ASP A 73 9.50 -5.19 0.46
N LEU A 74 8.19 -5.04 0.33
CA LEU A 74 7.48 -3.77 0.44
C LEU A 74 6.87 -3.53 1.83
N GLN A 75 6.97 -4.50 2.75
CA GLN A 75 6.34 -4.40 4.07
C GLN A 75 6.81 -3.13 4.78
N SER A 76 5.86 -2.27 5.14
CA SER A 76 6.13 -0.97 5.74
C SER A 76 5.00 -0.54 6.65
N GLN A 77 5.30 -0.26 7.93
CA GLN A 77 4.32 0.21 8.90
C GLN A 77 3.70 1.54 8.48
N ILE A 78 4.51 2.42 7.89
CA ILE A 78 4.10 3.77 7.49
C ILE A 78 4.12 3.87 5.97
N LEU A 79 2.95 4.08 5.36
CA LEU A 79 2.81 4.34 3.94
C LEU A 79 2.48 5.81 3.70
N LYS A 80 3.32 6.51 2.92
CA LYS A 80 2.89 7.73 2.24
C LYS A 80 2.10 7.31 1.00
N VAL A 81 0.79 7.55 1.03
CA VAL A 81 -0.16 7.13 0.00
C VAL A 81 0.17 7.78 -1.34
N GLY A 82 0.08 6.98 -2.40
CA GLY A 82 0.37 7.41 -3.76
C GLY A 82 -0.64 8.43 -4.27
N HIS A 83 -0.18 9.38 -5.08
CA HIS A 83 -0.99 10.23 -5.94
C HIS A 83 -2.13 10.91 -5.18
N HIS A 84 -1.82 11.42 -3.99
CA HIS A 84 -2.76 12.11 -3.10
C HIS A 84 -4.02 11.29 -2.72
N GLY A 85 -4.01 9.97 -2.93
CA GLY A 85 -5.16 9.09 -2.75
C GLY A 85 -6.09 8.96 -3.97
N SER A 86 -5.57 9.19 -5.18
CA SER A 86 -6.29 8.95 -6.44
C SER A 86 -6.76 7.49 -6.58
N ARG A 87 -7.91 7.29 -7.23
CA ARG A 87 -8.48 5.96 -7.54
C ARG A 87 -7.54 5.08 -8.38
N THR A 88 -6.62 5.68 -9.14
CA THR A 88 -5.67 4.97 -10.02
C THR A 88 -4.41 4.48 -9.31
N SER A 89 -4.21 4.86 -8.05
CA SER A 89 -3.09 4.43 -7.20
C SER A 89 -3.58 3.59 -6.02
N THR A 90 -2.67 3.13 -5.19
CA THR A 90 -2.87 2.45 -3.91
C THR A 90 -3.76 1.20 -4.06
N SER A 91 -3.43 0.35 -5.04
CA SER A 91 -4.18 -0.87 -5.36
C SER A 91 -4.27 -1.83 -4.17
N SER A 92 -5.35 -2.63 -4.08
CA SER A 92 -5.49 -3.62 -2.99
C SER A 92 -4.34 -4.64 -3.00
N THR A 93 -3.88 -5.04 -4.19
CA THR A 93 -2.72 -5.93 -4.36
C THR A 93 -1.42 -5.28 -3.89
N PHE A 94 -1.28 -3.97 -4.06
CA PHE A 94 -0.15 -3.24 -3.51
C PHE A 94 -0.25 -3.18 -1.98
N LEU A 95 -1.41 -2.81 -1.43
CA LEU A 95 -1.63 -2.73 0.02
C LEU A 95 -1.43 -4.08 0.72
N SER A 96 -1.76 -5.21 0.12
CA SER A 96 -1.49 -6.53 0.72
C SER A 96 0.00 -6.83 0.83
N ARG A 97 0.82 -6.30 -0.09
CA ARG A 97 2.29 -6.41 -0.05
C ARG A 97 2.95 -5.41 0.87
N VAL A 98 2.33 -4.25 1.08
CA VAL A 98 2.85 -3.21 2.00
C VAL A 98 2.43 -3.47 3.45
N ASN A 99 1.19 -3.94 3.64
CA ASN A 99 0.57 -4.16 4.95
C ASN A 99 0.76 -3.00 5.95
N PRO A 100 0.30 -1.78 5.61
CA PRO A 100 0.56 -0.59 6.42
C PRO A 100 -0.33 -0.52 7.67
N GLU A 101 0.25 -0.10 8.78
CA GLU A 101 -0.49 0.26 10.00
C GLU A 101 -0.98 1.71 9.92
N VAL A 102 -0.21 2.58 9.27
CA VAL A 102 -0.50 4.00 9.09
C VAL A 102 -0.40 4.38 7.62
N ALA A 103 -1.39 5.12 7.13
CA ALA A 103 -1.43 5.67 5.79
C ALA A 103 -1.53 7.20 5.85
N VAL A 104 -0.51 7.90 5.35
CA VAL A 104 -0.48 9.36 5.29
C VAL A 104 -0.82 9.82 3.88
N ILE A 105 -1.89 10.60 3.74
CA ILE A 105 -2.34 11.19 2.49
C ILE A 105 -1.99 12.68 2.50
N SER A 106 -1.00 13.07 1.69
CA SER A 106 -0.72 14.48 1.44
C SER A 106 -1.72 15.01 0.43
N VAL A 107 -2.63 15.88 0.87
CA VAL A 107 -3.67 16.51 0.06
C VAL A 107 -3.99 17.90 0.63
N GLY A 108 -4.37 18.84 -0.25
CA GLY A 108 -4.74 20.19 0.14
C GLY A 108 -6.20 20.33 0.55
N ALA A 109 -6.51 21.30 1.43
CA ALA A 109 -7.87 21.58 1.88
C ALA A 109 -8.80 22.04 0.73
N ASP A 110 -8.25 22.77 -0.24
CA ASP A 110 -8.96 23.27 -1.42
C ASP A 110 -8.75 22.38 -2.66
N ASN A 111 -8.52 21.08 -2.45
CA ASN A 111 -8.22 20.16 -3.53
C ASN A 111 -9.40 19.96 -4.51
N SER A 112 -9.28 20.52 -5.72
CA SER A 112 -10.29 20.40 -6.78
C SER A 112 -10.21 19.09 -7.59
N TYR A 113 -9.15 18.29 -7.41
CA TYR A 113 -8.97 17.01 -8.13
C TYR A 113 -9.89 15.89 -7.61
N GLY A 114 -10.59 16.10 -6.49
CA GLY A 114 -11.48 15.10 -5.90
C GLY A 114 -10.74 13.97 -5.17
N HIS A 115 -9.52 14.23 -4.71
CA HIS A 115 -8.73 13.29 -3.91
C HIS A 115 -8.75 13.65 -2.41
N PRO A 116 -8.53 12.67 -1.51
CA PRO A 116 -8.53 11.23 -1.78
C PRO A 116 -9.92 10.73 -2.20
N THR A 117 -9.98 9.73 -3.09
CA THR A 117 -11.27 9.20 -3.52
C THR A 117 -11.84 8.22 -2.48
N PRO A 118 -13.18 8.06 -2.41
CA PRO A 118 -13.81 7.10 -1.49
C PRO A 118 -13.29 5.66 -1.66
N GLU A 119 -12.96 5.24 -2.88
CA GLU A 119 -12.44 3.89 -3.16
C GLU A 119 -11.04 3.70 -2.57
N THR A 120 -10.19 4.72 -2.60
CA THR A 120 -8.86 4.64 -1.96
C THR A 120 -8.98 4.62 -0.45
N LEU A 121 -9.84 5.46 0.13
CA LEU A 121 -10.11 5.43 1.57
C LEU A 121 -10.66 4.07 2.02
N GLN A 122 -11.56 3.47 1.24
CA GLN A 122 -12.09 2.14 1.52
C GLN A 122 -11.00 1.07 1.46
N ARG A 123 -10.13 1.10 0.45
CA ARG A 123 -9.01 0.14 0.36
C ARG A 123 -8.04 0.26 1.54
N LEU A 124 -7.72 1.47 1.98
CA LEU A 124 -6.89 1.70 3.16
C LEU A 124 -7.54 1.19 4.45
N SER A 125 -8.84 1.47 4.61
CA SER A 125 -9.64 0.94 5.72
C SER A 125 -9.70 -0.59 5.70
N ASP A 126 -9.91 -1.19 4.53
CA ASP A 126 -9.95 -2.64 4.34
C ASP A 126 -8.60 -3.31 4.64
N ALA A 127 -7.49 -2.60 4.45
CA ALA A 127 -6.14 -3.02 4.82
C ALA A 127 -5.83 -2.82 6.32
N GLY A 128 -6.77 -2.27 7.10
CA GLY A 128 -6.58 -1.98 8.53
C GLY A 128 -5.71 -0.76 8.81
N ALA A 129 -5.38 0.04 7.79
CA ALA A 129 -4.49 1.19 7.94
C ALA A 129 -5.23 2.37 8.55
N LYS A 130 -4.62 2.98 9.58
CA LYS A 130 -5.11 4.24 10.13
C LYS A 130 -4.71 5.41 9.23
N VAL A 131 -5.71 6.12 8.72
CA VAL A 131 -5.52 7.20 7.75
C VAL A 131 -5.31 8.55 8.43
N TYR A 132 -4.26 9.25 8.03
CA TYR A 132 -4.00 10.66 8.34
C TYR A 132 -4.00 11.46 7.04
N ARG A 133 -4.67 12.62 7.02
CA ARG A 133 -4.71 13.50 5.83
C ARG A 133 -4.23 14.88 6.17
N THR A 134 -3.37 15.48 5.35
CA THR A 134 -2.81 16.80 5.66
C THR A 134 -3.81 17.94 5.62
N ASP A 135 -4.91 17.81 4.88
CA ASP A 135 -6.01 18.79 4.86
C ASP A 135 -6.84 18.79 6.16
N LEU A 136 -6.89 17.67 6.88
CA LEU A 136 -7.63 17.54 8.15
C LEU A 136 -6.71 17.64 9.37
N ASN A 137 -5.54 17.02 9.27
CA ASN A 137 -4.59 16.85 10.36
C ASN A 137 -3.40 17.82 10.28
N GLY A 138 -3.34 18.71 9.29
CA GLY A 138 -2.22 19.62 9.09
C GLY A 138 -0.91 18.87 8.81
N SER A 139 0.19 19.33 9.42
CA SER A 139 1.46 18.58 9.36
C SER A 139 1.33 17.27 10.16
N VAL A 140 1.56 16.15 9.48
CA VAL A 140 1.61 14.83 10.10
C VAL A 140 3.07 14.50 10.43
N VAL A 141 3.35 14.28 11.71
CA VAL A 141 4.70 13.97 12.21
C VAL A 141 4.72 12.55 12.74
N VAL A 142 5.63 11.73 12.20
CA VAL A 142 5.93 10.39 12.72
C VAL A 142 7.29 10.46 13.42
N THR A 143 7.32 10.08 14.69
CA THR A 143 8.54 10.01 15.51
C THR A 143 8.83 8.56 15.84
N THR A 144 10.07 8.11 15.68
CA THR A 144 10.48 6.73 15.99
C THR A 144 11.87 6.68 16.62
N ASP A 145 12.12 5.64 17.41
CA ASP A 145 13.44 5.24 17.93
C ASP A 145 13.98 3.96 17.25
N GLY A 146 13.35 3.57 16.14
CA GLY A 146 13.60 2.33 15.41
C GLY A 146 13.02 1.07 16.07
N LYS A 147 12.33 1.17 17.21
CA LYS A 147 11.62 0.05 17.84
C LYS A 147 10.13 0.32 17.99
N THR A 148 9.78 1.57 18.24
CA THR A 148 8.41 2.06 18.41
C THR A 148 8.24 3.33 17.58
N TYR A 149 7.00 3.70 17.27
CA TYR A 149 6.71 4.97 16.63
C TYR A 149 5.46 5.62 17.20
N SER A 150 5.33 6.93 17.07
CA SER A 150 4.12 7.69 17.39
C SER A 150 3.77 8.60 16.22
N VAL A 151 2.48 8.85 16.01
CA VAL A 151 2.00 9.75 14.94
C VAL A 151 1.18 10.87 15.55
N SER A 152 1.48 12.11 15.16
CA SER A 152 0.74 13.29 15.59
C SER A 152 0.35 14.16 14.38
N GLY A 153 -0.74 14.91 14.51
CA GLY A 153 -1.19 15.90 13.53
C GLY A 153 -1.52 17.23 14.23
N GLY A 154 -1.24 18.35 13.56
CA GLY A 154 -1.52 19.70 14.07
C GLY A 154 -2.94 20.25 13.80
N GLY A 155 -3.76 19.52 13.03
CA GLY A 155 -5.13 19.93 12.65
C GLY A 155 -6.25 19.24 13.45
N GLY A 156 -7.49 19.71 13.30
CA GLY A 156 -8.67 19.26 14.05
C GLY A 156 -9.28 17.91 13.64
N GLY A 157 -8.61 17.12 12.80
CA GLY A 157 -8.94 15.70 12.59
C GLY A 157 -8.81 14.88 13.89
N PRO A 158 -9.23 13.60 13.93
CA PRO A 158 -9.16 12.80 15.15
C PRO A 158 -7.73 12.82 15.71
N ALA A 159 -7.59 13.53 16.82
CA ALA A 159 -6.34 13.69 17.52
C ALA A 159 -6.13 12.43 18.33
N ASP A 160 -5.34 11.50 17.81
CA ASP A 160 -4.75 10.51 18.68
C ASP A 160 -3.61 11.20 19.41
N ALA A 161 -3.68 11.20 20.75
CA ALA A 161 -2.52 11.46 21.57
C ALA A 161 -1.37 10.59 21.05
N ALA A 162 -0.14 11.12 21.06
CA ALA A 162 1.07 10.47 20.56
C ALA A 162 1.46 9.22 21.38
N ALA A 163 0.58 8.22 21.43
CA ALA A 163 0.83 6.94 22.03
C ALA A 163 1.89 6.22 21.19
N GLN A 164 2.91 5.69 21.86
CA GLN A 164 3.92 4.87 21.21
C GLN A 164 3.28 3.54 20.80
N VAL A 165 3.29 3.27 19.50
CA VAL A 165 2.92 2.02 18.87
C VAL A 165 4.19 1.19 18.73
N THR A 166 4.14 -0.07 19.18
CA THR A 166 5.15 -1.04 18.81
C THR A 166 4.73 -1.62 17.46
N PRO A 167 5.58 -1.59 16.41
CA PRO A 167 5.32 -2.25 15.15
C PRO A 167 4.87 -3.66 15.43
N THR A 168 3.70 -4.00 14.94
CA THR A 168 3.26 -5.38 15.01
C THR A 168 4.19 -6.14 14.10
N THR A 169 5.07 -6.96 14.67
CA THR A 169 5.79 -7.98 13.90
C THR A 169 4.79 -9.06 13.57
N GLN A 170 3.80 -8.72 12.75
CA GLN A 170 3.01 -9.73 12.09
C GLN A 170 3.97 -10.30 11.06
N THR A 171 4.55 -11.45 11.39
CA THR A 171 4.66 -12.50 10.39
C THR A 171 3.39 -12.42 9.58
N THR A 172 3.50 -12.00 8.31
CA THR A 172 2.53 -12.36 7.29
C THR A 172 2.10 -13.78 7.66
N PRO A 173 0.80 -14.07 7.87
CA PRO A 173 0.41 -15.46 8.01
C PRO A 173 1.10 -16.15 6.86
N SER A 174 2.03 -17.07 7.15
CA SER A 174 2.59 -17.85 6.08
C SER A 174 1.35 -18.46 5.45
N GLN A 175 0.99 -18.00 4.26
CA GLN A 175 -0.03 -18.65 3.48
C GLN A 175 0.64 -19.95 3.10
N GLN A 176 0.60 -20.88 4.05
CA GLN A 176 0.88 -22.28 3.84
C GLN A 176 0.09 -22.60 2.59
N PRO A 177 0.73 -23.15 1.54
CA PRO A 177 0.01 -23.54 0.34
C PRO A 177 -1.15 -24.41 0.81
N ALA A 178 -2.36 -23.86 0.77
CA ALA A 178 -3.54 -24.63 1.05
C ALA A 178 -3.53 -25.70 -0.02
N GLU A 179 -3.41 -26.93 0.43
CA GLU A 179 -3.49 -28.15 -0.34
C GLU A 179 -4.56 -27.96 -1.42
N GLN A 180 -4.14 -27.92 -2.69
CA GLN A 180 -5.06 -27.81 -3.81
C GLN A 180 -5.99 -29.02 -3.80
N ALA A 181 -7.18 -28.91 -3.20
CA ALA A 181 -8.18 -29.97 -3.28
C ALA A 181 -9.61 -29.54 -2.93
N THR A 182 -10.49 -29.84 -3.90
CA THR A 182 -11.97 -29.89 -3.90
C THR A 182 -12.73 -28.57 -4.02
N GLU A 183 -13.58 -28.50 -5.05
CA GLU A 183 -14.57 -27.43 -5.24
C GLU A 183 -15.42 -27.29 -3.96
N GLY A 184 -15.32 -26.13 -3.31
CA GLY A 184 -16.14 -25.72 -2.18
C GLY A 184 -17.43 -25.01 -2.61
N LYS A 185 -18.21 -24.52 -1.65
CA LYS A 185 -19.42 -23.73 -1.92
C LYS A 185 -19.09 -22.32 -2.40
N TYR A 186 -17.90 -21.82 -2.04
CA TYR A 186 -17.43 -20.48 -2.34
C TYR A 186 -16.03 -20.53 -2.94
N VAL A 187 -15.75 -19.60 -3.85
CA VAL A 187 -14.43 -19.45 -4.48
C VAL A 187 -13.92 -18.04 -4.29
N GLY A 188 -12.69 -17.91 -3.80
CA GLY A 188 -11.92 -16.68 -3.73
C GLY A 188 -10.69 -16.75 -4.63
N SER A 189 -9.94 -15.66 -4.68
CA SER A 189 -8.65 -15.60 -5.36
C SER A 189 -7.54 -15.28 -4.36
N VAL A 190 -6.36 -15.90 -4.45
CA VAL A 190 -5.16 -15.47 -3.70
C VAL A 190 -4.79 -14.01 -3.97
N LYS A 191 -5.33 -13.41 -5.04
CA LYS A 191 -5.08 -12.02 -5.46
C LYS A 191 -6.21 -11.05 -5.08
N SER A 192 -7.22 -11.50 -4.34
CA SER A 192 -8.39 -10.71 -3.98
C SER A 192 -8.81 -11.02 -2.55
N ASP A 193 -9.41 -10.07 -1.86
CA ASP A 193 -10.07 -10.30 -0.57
C ASP A 193 -11.54 -10.71 -0.76
N LYS A 194 -12.01 -11.00 -1.97
CA LYS A 194 -13.42 -11.36 -2.23
C LYS A 194 -13.61 -12.85 -2.45
N TYR A 195 -14.61 -13.41 -1.80
CA TYR A 195 -15.15 -14.73 -2.13
C TYR A 195 -16.49 -14.59 -2.87
N HIS A 196 -16.80 -15.59 -3.68
CA HIS A 196 -17.88 -15.56 -4.65
C HIS A 196 -18.65 -16.88 -4.64
N LEU A 197 -19.91 -16.86 -5.06
CA LEU A 197 -20.56 -18.06 -5.61
C LEU A 197 -19.84 -18.46 -6.91
N PRO A 198 -19.66 -19.77 -7.21
CA PRO A 198 -19.00 -20.23 -8.44
C PRO A 198 -19.69 -19.75 -9.73
N SER A 199 -20.99 -19.45 -9.66
CA SER A 199 -21.77 -18.90 -10.76
C SER A 199 -21.49 -17.42 -11.05
N CYS A 200 -20.79 -16.71 -10.15
CA CYS A 200 -20.50 -15.28 -10.28
C CYS A 200 -19.64 -15.00 -11.53
N ARG A 201 -19.95 -13.91 -12.25
CA ARG A 201 -19.15 -13.49 -13.41
C ARG A 201 -17.66 -13.31 -13.07
N TYR A 202 -17.37 -12.75 -11.90
CA TYR A 202 -15.99 -12.52 -11.45
C TYR A 202 -15.31 -13.80 -10.99
N ALA A 203 -16.06 -14.77 -10.45
CA ALA A 203 -15.50 -16.08 -10.12
C ALA A 203 -14.96 -16.80 -11.35
N LYS A 204 -15.66 -16.68 -12.49
CA LYS A 204 -15.26 -17.28 -13.78
C LYS A 204 -13.99 -16.69 -14.38
N GLU A 205 -13.60 -15.49 -13.94
CA GLU A 205 -12.39 -14.81 -14.38
C GLU A 205 -11.16 -15.15 -13.51
N ILE A 206 -11.37 -15.81 -12.36
CA ILE A 206 -10.27 -16.25 -11.49
C ILE A 206 -9.56 -17.41 -12.17
N LYS A 207 -8.30 -17.19 -12.56
CA LYS A 207 -7.47 -18.25 -13.15
C LYS A 207 -7.34 -19.42 -12.16
N PRO A 208 -7.42 -20.68 -12.61
CA PRO A 208 -7.40 -21.86 -11.73
C PRO A 208 -6.26 -21.87 -10.71
N GLU A 209 -5.06 -21.45 -11.11
CA GLU A 209 -3.88 -21.39 -10.24
C GLU A 209 -3.97 -20.36 -9.11
N ASN A 210 -4.94 -19.43 -9.18
CA ASN A 210 -5.17 -18.42 -8.17
C ASN A 210 -6.42 -18.70 -7.33
N GLN A 211 -7.17 -19.77 -7.61
CA GLN A 211 -8.41 -20.05 -6.88
C GLN A 211 -8.13 -20.62 -5.49
N ILE A 212 -8.90 -20.16 -4.52
CA ILE A 212 -9.02 -20.77 -3.19
C ILE A 212 -10.50 -21.09 -3.00
N TRP A 213 -10.81 -22.28 -2.49
CA TRP A 213 -12.18 -22.73 -2.29
C TRP A 213 -12.50 -22.85 -0.81
N PHE A 214 -13.67 -22.38 -0.41
CA PHE A 214 -14.20 -22.46 0.95
C PHE A 214 -15.49 -23.25 0.97
N LYS A 215 -15.66 -24.11 1.97
CA LYS A 215 -16.86 -24.95 2.14
C LYS A 215 -17.98 -24.17 2.82
N THR A 216 -17.63 -23.23 3.70
CA THR A 216 -18.58 -22.37 4.41
C THR A 216 -18.23 -20.90 4.27
N GLU A 217 -19.21 -20.04 4.51
CA GLU A 217 -19.00 -18.59 4.59
C GLU A 217 -18.10 -18.24 5.78
N GLU A 218 -18.29 -18.90 6.92
CA GLU A 218 -17.45 -18.73 8.11
C GLU A 218 -15.97 -19.03 7.82
N GLU A 219 -15.68 -20.06 7.02
CA GLU A 219 -14.32 -20.38 6.59
C GLU A 219 -13.72 -19.27 5.71
N ALA A 220 -14.49 -18.74 4.77
CA ALA A 220 -14.06 -17.62 3.93
C ALA A 220 -13.79 -16.35 4.76
N LEU A 221 -14.69 -16.02 5.69
CA LEU A 221 -14.56 -14.88 6.59
C LEU A 221 -13.37 -15.04 7.53
N ALA A 222 -13.19 -16.22 8.12
CA ALA A 222 -12.04 -16.54 8.98
C ALA A 222 -10.71 -16.49 8.21
N ALA A 223 -10.73 -16.80 6.91
CA ALA A 223 -9.59 -16.65 6.00
C ALA A 223 -9.36 -15.20 5.52
N GLY A 224 -10.15 -14.23 6.00
CA GLY A 224 -10.01 -12.80 5.69
C GLY A 224 -10.72 -12.37 4.39
N TYR A 225 -11.53 -13.23 3.79
CA TYR A 225 -12.29 -12.92 2.59
C TYR A 225 -13.64 -12.29 2.92
N LYS A 226 -14.11 -11.38 2.08
CA LYS A 226 -15.38 -10.66 2.17
C LYS A 226 -16.32 -11.08 1.06
N PRO A 227 -17.65 -11.06 1.28
CA PRO A 227 -18.62 -11.45 0.26
C PRO A 227 -18.55 -10.50 -0.94
N CYS A 228 -18.56 -11.05 -2.14
CA CYS A 228 -18.67 -10.26 -3.36
C CYS A 228 -20.05 -9.60 -3.45
N GLY A 229 -20.09 -8.27 -3.52
CA GLY A 229 -21.34 -7.50 -3.61
C GLY A 229 -22.18 -7.75 -4.87
N VAL A 230 -21.63 -8.42 -5.89
CA VAL A 230 -22.37 -8.77 -7.13
C VAL A 230 -23.12 -10.08 -7.01
N CYS A 231 -22.49 -11.15 -6.53
CA CYS A 231 -23.19 -12.42 -6.34
C CYS A 231 -23.87 -12.54 -4.97
N LYS A 232 -23.53 -11.68 -4.01
CA LYS A 232 -24.07 -11.67 -2.64
C LYS A 232 -24.15 -13.10 -2.06
N PRO A 233 -22.98 -13.77 -2.00
CA PRO A 233 -22.85 -15.19 -1.64
C PRO A 233 -23.28 -15.50 -0.20
#